data_AF-A0A366LXR9-F1
#
_entry.id   AF-A0A366LXR9-F1
#
_cell.length_a   1.000
_cell.length_b   1.000
_cell.length_c   1.000
_cell.angle_alpha   90.00
_cell.angle_beta   90.00
_cell.angle_gamma   90.00
#
_symmetry.space_group_name_H-M   'P 1'
#
loop_
_entity.id
_entity.type
_entity.pdbx_description
1 polymer ?
#
loop_
_entity_poly.entity_id
_entity_poly.type
_entity_poly.pdbx_seq_one_letter_code
_entity_poly.pdbx_strand_id
1 'polypeptide(L)'
;MSAERPVPPRFFGLLKASTVLVAVTLLVQGITAGRLLAGEGGPQLHHATGRAVTAAVVLQIIAALLVWRAGRGPARYLGIGALLFVLIGVQFVTGGSGDAAVHVPLGVALFGASAALVAQVWSPRAARTTG
;
A
#
# COMPACT_ATOMS: atom_id res chain seq x y z
N MET A 1 16.44 7.12 -35.76
CA MET A 1 16.75 7.79 -34.49
C MET A 1 16.07 6.98 -33.38
N SER A 2 16.80 6.06 -32.75
CA SER A 2 16.24 5.13 -31.76
C SER A 2 16.12 5.87 -30.42
N ALA A 3 14.89 6.09 -29.94
CA ALA A 3 14.69 6.68 -28.62
C ALA A 3 15.26 5.74 -27.55
N GLU A 4 16.31 6.19 -26.86
CA GLU A 4 16.85 5.49 -25.70
C GLU A 4 15.75 5.34 -24.65
N ARG A 5 15.47 4.10 -24.21
CA ARG A 5 14.51 3.89 -23.12
C ARG A 5 15.15 4.34 -21.82
N PRO A 6 14.49 5.20 -21.02
CA PRO A 6 15.02 5.61 -19.72
C PRO A 6 15.29 4.40 -18.84
N VAL A 7 16.48 4.31 -18.26
CA VAL A 7 16.83 3.27 -17.29
C VAL A 7 16.05 3.54 -16.00
N PRO A 8 15.27 2.57 -15.48
CA PRO A 8 14.51 2.79 -14.25
C PRO A 8 15.44 3.06 -13.06
N PRO A 9 15.00 3.87 -12.07
CA PRO A 9 15.76 4.10 -10.85
C PRO A 9 16.17 2.80 -10.17
N ARG A 10 17.32 2.78 -9.50
CA ARG A 10 17.72 1.62 -8.67
C ARG A 10 16.64 1.37 -7.60
N PHE A 11 16.44 0.10 -7.25
CA PHE A 11 15.42 -0.35 -6.29
C PHE A 11 13.96 -0.14 -6.70
N PHE A 12 13.68 0.35 -7.90
CA PHE A 12 12.29 0.55 -8.36
C PHE A 12 11.52 -0.77 -8.45
N GLY A 13 12.17 -1.90 -8.75
CA GLY A 13 11.56 -3.23 -8.69
C GLY A 13 11.06 -3.60 -7.29
N LEU A 14 11.81 -3.26 -6.23
CA LEU A 14 11.40 -3.46 -4.85
C LEU A 14 10.18 -2.60 -4.51
N LEU A 15 10.17 -1.34 -4.94
CA LEU A 15 9.00 -0.47 -4.79
C LEU A 15 7.77 -1.07 -5.49
N LYS A 16 7.91 -1.51 -6.74
CA LYS A 16 6.84 -2.18 -7.50
C LYS A 16 6.28 -3.42 -6.77
N ALA A 17 7.14 -4.25 -6.20
CA ALA A 17 6.72 -5.42 -5.44
C ALA A 17 6.00 -5.02 -4.14
N SER A 18 6.52 -4.00 -3.43
CA SER A 18 5.92 -3.53 -2.19
C SER A 18 4.50 -2.98 -2.38
N THR A 19 4.21 -2.30 -3.49
CA THR A 19 2.84 -1.82 -3.78
C THR A 19 1.85 -2.97 -3.94
N VAL A 20 2.29 -4.08 -4.56
CA VAL A 20 1.47 -5.28 -4.71
C VAL A 20 1.24 -5.93 -3.34
N LEU A 21 2.29 -6.04 -2.52
CA LEU A 21 2.21 -6.60 -1.18
C LEU A 21 1.20 -5.83 -0.31
N VAL A 22 1.22 -4.50 -0.34
CA VAL A 22 0.24 -3.65 0.38
C VAL A 22 -1.18 -3.91 -0.12
N ALA A 23 -1.40 -3.93 -1.44
CA ALA A 23 -2.73 -4.17 -2.00
C ALA A 23 -3.26 -5.57 -1.63
N VAL A 24 -2.42 -6.62 -1.69
CA VAL A 24 -2.80 -7.99 -1.34
C VAL A 24 -3.10 -8.11 0.15
N THR A 25 -2.28 -7.54 1.02
CA THR A 25 -2.53 -7.59 2.48
C THR A 25 -3.81 -6.86 2.86
N LEU A 26 -4.11 -5.72 2.23
CA LEU A 26 -5.38 -5.01 2.41
C LEU A 26 -6.58 -5.81 1.88
N LEU A 27 -6.45 -6.49 0.74
CA LEU A 27 -7.49 -7.37 0.21
C LEU A 27 -7.79 -8.51 1.19
N VAL A 28 -6.75 -9.18 1.67
CA VAL A 28 -6.87 -10.27 2.65
C VAL A 28 -7.50 -9.73 3.95
N GLN A 29 -7.11 -8.55 4.41
CA GLN A 29 -7.71 -7.92 5.58
C GLN A 29 -9.20 -7.63 5.36
N GLY A 30 -9.60 -7.12 4.19
CA GLY A 30 -11.01 -6.92 3.81
C GLY A 30 -11.81 -8.22 3.79
N ILE A 31 -11.25 -9.31 3.26
CA ILE A 31 -11.88 -10.64 3.31
C ILE A 31 -12.10 -11.07 4.76
N THR A 32 -11.08 -10.95 5.62
CA THR A 32 -11.20 -11.33 7.03
C THR A 32 -12.17 -10.43 7.82
N ALA A 33 -12.29 -9.16 7.44
CA ALA A 33 -13.29 -8.24 8.00
C ALA A 33 -14.72 -8.66 7.62
N GLY A 34 -14.94 -9.00 6.34
CA GLY A 34 -16.24 -9.51 5.87
C GLY A 34 -16.65 -10.79 6.60
N ARG A 35 -15.71 -11.72 6.82
CA ARG A 35 -15.95 -12.92 7.63
C ARG A 35 -16.30 -12.60 9.08
N LEU A 36 -15.55 -11.68 9.71
CA LEU A 36 -15.82 -11.22 11.06
C LEU A 36 -17.23 -10.61 11.18
N LEU A 37 -17.64 -9.78 10.23
CA LEU A 37 -18.98 -9.18 10.17
C LEU A 37 -20.09 -10.21 9.92
N ALA A 38 -19.77 -11.28 9.20
CA ALA A 38 -20.66 -12.43 9.01
C ALA A 38 -20.71 -13.38 10.23
N GLY A 39 -19.95 -13.09 11.30
CA GLY A 39 -19.87 -13.93 12.49
C GLY A 39 -18.95 -15.15 12.36
N GLU A 40 -18.11 -15.20 11.32
CA GLU A 40 -17.19 -16.31 11.08
C GLU A 40 -15.77 -16.03 11.61
N GLY A 41 -15.17 -17.01 12.29
CA GLY A 41 -13.70 -17.08 12.45
C GLY A 41 -13.05 -16.16 13.50
N GLY A 42 -13.83 -15.46 14.32
CA GLY A 42 -13.33 -14.64 15.44
C GLY A 42 -12.45 -13.44 15.03
N PRO A 43 -12.21 -12.46 15.93
CA PRO A 43 -11.47 -11.25 15.58
C PRO A 43 -9.96 -11.49 15.40
N GLN A 44 -9.43 -12.62 15.87
CA GLN A 44 -7.99 -12.88 15.89
C GLN A 44 -7.38 -12.90 14.48
N LEU A 45 -8.07 -13.50 13.51
CA LEU A 45 -7.60 -13.56 12.14
C LEU A 45 -7.54 -12.16 11.50
N HIS A 46 -8.58 -11.34 11.73
CA HIS A 46 -8.62 -9.95 11.25
C HIS A 46 -7.54 -9.08 11.93
N HIS A 47 -7.27 -9.28 13.21
CA HIS A 47 -6.18 -8.56 13.90
C HIS A 47 -4.80 -8.97 13.38
N ALA A 48 -4.61 -10.25 13.02
CA ALA A 48 -3.38 -10.72 12.43
C ALA A 48 -3.11 -10.08 11.07
N THR A 49 -4.13 -9.91 10.23
CA THR A 49 -3.99 -9.25 8.92
C THR A 49 -3.69 -7.75 9.06
N GLY A 50 -4.22 -7.08 10.09
CA GLY A 50 -3.84 -5.70 10.46
C GLY A 50 -2.33 -5.51 10.68
N ARG A 51 -1.69 -6.46 11.36
CA ARG A 51 -0.23 -6.45 11.55
C ARG A 51 0.52 -6.68 10.23
N ALA A 52 0.00 -7.56 9.37
CA ALA A 52 0.59 -7.80 8.05
C ALA A 52 0.51 -6.57 7.14
N VAL A 53 -0.62 -5.85 7.12
CA VAL A 53 -0.76 -4.58 6.38
C VAL A 53 0.24 -3.54 6.88
N THR A 54 0.41 -3.43 8.20
CA THR A 54 1.39 -2.49 8.80
C THR A 54 2.80 -2.81 8.34
N ALA A 55 3.21 -4.09 8.42
CA ALA A 55 4.53 -4.53 7.96
C ALA A 55 4.73 -4.25 6.46
N ALA A 56 3.72 -4.52 5.64
CA ALA A 56 3.76 -4.25 4.20
C ALA A 56 3.97 -2.76 3.89
N VAL A 57 3.28 -1.86 4.60
CA VAL A 57 3.45 -0.41 4.41
C VAL A 57 4.81 0.09 4.90
N VAL A 58 5.33 -0.44 6.01
CA VAL A 58 6.70 -0.14 6.46
C VAL A 58 7.72 -0.56 5.38
N LEU A 59 7.57 -1.77 4.81
CA LEU A 59 8.43 -2.22 3.71
C LEU A 59 8.33 -1.31 2.48
N GLN A 60 7.12 -0.84 2.15
CA GLN A 60 6.92 0.12 1.05
C GLN A 60 7.62 1.46 1.33
N ILE A 61 7.57 1.97 2.57
CA ILE A 61 8.29 3.19 2.98
C ILE A 61 9.80 2.99 2.82
N ILE A 62 10.33 1.85 3.26
CA ILE A 62 11.77 1.53 3.10
C ILE A 62 12.14 1.48 1.62
N ALA A 63 11.34 0.80 0.79
CA ALA A 63 11.57 0.72 -0.66
C ALA A 63 11.54 2.12 -1.30
N ALA A 64 10.58 2.97 -0.91
CA ALA A 64 10.47 4.34 -1.40
C ALA A 64 11.66 5.21 -0.95
N LEU A 65 12.15 5.03 0.28
CA LEU A 65 13.33 5.71 0.80
C LEU A 65 14.58 5.33 0.01
N LEU A 66 14.77 4.06 -0.30
CA LEU A 66 15.88 3.57 -1.13
C LEU A 66 15.82 4.14 -2.55
N VAL A 67 14.64 4.16 -3.17
CA VAL A 67 14.44 4.77 -4.50
C VAL A 67 14.80 6.26 -4.46
N TRP A 68 14.35 7.00 -3.44
CA TRP A 68 14.61 8.43 -3.33
C TRP A 68 16.08 8.76 -3.03
N ARG A 69 16.67 8.15 -2.00
CA ARG A 69 18.01 8.50 -1.51
C ARG A 69 19.14 7.83 -2.29
N ALA A 70 19.00 6.54 -2.61
CA ALA A 70 20.06 5.77 -3.26
C ALA A 70 19.81 5.56 -4.76
N GLY A 71 18.54 5.53 -5.18
CA GLY A 71 18.13 5.33 -6.57
C GLY A 71 17.96 6.60 -7.40
N ARG A 72 18.04 7.79 -6.78
CA ARG A 72 17.77 9.10 -7.39
C ARG A 72 16.39 9.21 -8.05
N GLY A 73 15.44 8.38 -7.62
CA GLY A 73 14.06 8.38 -8.06
C GLY A 73 13.19 9.39 -7.28
N PRO A 74 11.91 9.51 -7.64
CA PRO A 74 11.05 10.58 -7.13
C PRO A 74 10.64 10.36 -5.67
N ALA A 75 10.72 11.43 -4.86
CA ALA A 75 10.34 11.42 -3.44
C ALA A 75 8.84 11.17 -3.18
N ARG A 76 7.98 11.33 -4.20
CA ARG A 76 6.52 11.18 -4.08
C ARG A 76 6.10 9.84 -3.46
N TYR A 77 6.83 8.76 -3.75
CA TYR A 77 6.51 7.43 -3.23
C TYR A 77 6.71 7.32 -1.73
N LEU A 78 7.65 8.10 -1.17
CA LEU A 78 7.85 8.20 0.27
C LEU A 78 6.67 8.93 0.92
N GLY A 79 6.21 10.02 0.30
CA GLY A 79 5.01 10.75 0.75
C GLY A 79 3.75 9.88 0.73
N ILE A 80 3.55 9.10 -0.32
CA ILE A 80 2.43 8.14 -0.41
C ILE A 80 2.53 7.07 0.70
N GLY A 81 3.72 6.50 0.90
CA GLY A 81 3.95 5.52 1.97
C GLY A 81 3.65 6.10 3.36
N ALA A 82 4.11 7.31 3.65
CA ALA A 82 3.83 8.00 4.90
C ALA A 82 2.33 8.27 5.10
N LEU A 83 1.63 8.72 4.06
CA LEU A 83 0.18 8.94 4.11
C LEU A 83 -0.57 7.64 4.41
N LEU A 84 -0.24 6.54 3.71
CA LEU A 84 -0.83 5.23 3.97
C LEU A 84 -0.60 4.78 5.41
N PHE A 85 0.61 4.99 5.94
CA PHE A 85 0.94 4.64 7.32
C PHE A 85 0.10 5.40 8.35
N VAL A 86 -0.08 6.72 8.16
CA VAL A 86 -0.95 7.53 9.01
C VAL A 86 -2.39 7.05 8.96
N LEU A 87 -2.92 6.78 7.76
CA LEU A 87 -4.30 6.29 7.59
C LEU A 87 -4.50 4.88 8.18
N ILE A 88 -3.49 4.03 8.16
CA ILE A 88 -3.50 2.75 8.88
C ILE A 88 -3.55 2.98 10.40
N GLY A 89 -2.85 3.99 10.92
CA GLY A 89 -2.99 4.42 12.31
C GLY A 89 -4.44 4.78 12.66
N VAL A 90 -5.11 5.55 11.79
CA VAL A 90 -6.55 5.85 11.94
C VAL A 90 -7.39 4.58 11.91
N GLN A 91 -7.08 3.63 11.02
CA GLN A 91 -7.76 2.32 10.98
C GLN A 91 -7.66 1.55 12.29
N PHE A 92 -6.51 1.57 12.97
CA PHE A 92 -6.36 0.91 14.28
C PHE A 92 -7.25 1.57 15.34
N VAL A 93 -7.33 2.90 15.35
CA VAL A 93 -8.18 3.63 16.30
C VAL A 93 -9.66 3.35 16.05
N THR A 94 -10.12 3.47 14.80
CA THR A 94 -11.53 3.26 14.45
C THR A 94 -11.94 1.78 14.55
N GLY A 95 -11.04 0.86 14.20
CA GLY A 95 -11.28 -0.58 14.33
C GLY A 95 -11.31 -1.03 15.80
N GLY A 96 -10.38 -0.54 16.62
CA GLY A 96 -10.31 -0.86 18.05
C GLY A 96 -11.46 -0.26 18.87
N SER A 97 -12.05 0.84 18.42
CA SER A 97 -13.25 1.44 19.03
C SER A 97 -14.56 0.81 18.57
N GLY A 98 -14.53 -0.08 17.57
CA GLY A 98 -15.73 -0.71 17.00
C GLY A 98 -16.53 0.21 16.07
N ASP A 99 -15.99 1.38 15.68
CA ASP A 99 -16.64 2.28 14.74
C ASP A 99 -16.52 1.76 13.30
N ALA A 100 -17.34 0.76 12.99
CA ALA A 100 -17.40 0.14 11.67
C ALA A 100 -17.82 1.13 10.56
N ALA A 101 -18.59 2.16 10.90
CA ALA A 101 -19.07 3.16 9.95
C ALA A 101 -17.93 4.00 9.37
N VAL A 102 -16.87 4.25 10.14
CA VAL A 102 -15.65 4.90 9.65
C VAL A 102 -14.60 3.87 9.22
N HIS A 103 -14.43 2.80 10.00
CA HIS A 103 -13.39 1.81 9.75
C HIS A 103 -13.56 1.11 8.39
N VAL A 104 -14.76 0.64 8.06
CA VAL A 104 -14.99 -0.15 6.83
C VAL A 104 -14.78 0.70 5.57
N PRO A 105 -15.39 1.89 5.41
CA PRO A 105 -15.18 2.70 4.21
C PRO A 105 -13.72 3.14 4.04
N LEU A 106 -13.04 3.48 5.13
CA LEU A 106 -11.62 3.85 5.08
C LEU A 106 -10.75 2.66 4.63
N GLY A 107 -11.02 1.45 5.12
CA GLY A 107 -10.32 0.24 4.68
C GLY A 107 -10.52 -0.06 3.19
N VAL A 108 -11.75 0.09 2.68
CA VAL A 108 -12.06 -0.05 1.25
C VAL A 108 -11.35 1.01 0.41
N ALA A 109 -11.33 2.27 0.87
CA ALA A 109 -10.64 3.36 0.19
C ALA A 109 -9.11 3.12 0.12
N LEU A 110 -8.51 2.63 1.21
CA LEU A 110 -7.09 2.27 1.26
C LEU A 110 -6.75 1.13 0.28
N PHE A 111 -7.60 0.11 0.21
CA PHE A 111 -7.43 -0.96 -0.77
C PHE A 111 -7.50 -0.42 -2.21
N GLY A 112 -8.54 0.37 -2.52
CA GLY A 112 -8.71 0.99 -3.84
C GLY A 112 -7.54 1.89 -4.23
N ALA A 113 -7.06 2.73 -3.32
CA ALA A 113 -5.90 3.59 -3.54
C ALA A 113 -4.61 2.77 -3.76
N SER A 114 -4.43 1.68 -3.03
CA SER A 114 -3.28 0.78 -3.19
C SER A 114 -3.31 0.04 -4.53
N ALA A 115 -4.49 -0.43 -4.94
CA ALA A 115 -4.69 -1.04 -6.26
C ALA A 115 -4.44 -0.04 -7.41
N ALA A 116 -4.92 1.20 -7.27
CA ALA A 116 -4.65 2.28 -8.22
C ALA A 116 -3.15 2.59 -8.28
N LEU A 117 -2.45 2.62 -7.15
CA LEU A 117 -1.00 2.81 -7.09
C LEU A 117 -0.26 1.67 -7.80
N VAL A 118 -0.67 0.41 -7.60
CA VAL A 118 -0.15 -0.73 -8.36
C VAL A 118 -0.33 -0.49 -9.87
N ALA A 119 -1.53 -0.17 -10.33
CA ALA A 119 -1.79 0.08 -11.74
C ALA A 119 -0.93 1.23 -12.30
N GLN A 120 -0.78 2.33 -11.56
CA GLN A 120 0.05 3.46 -11.96
C GLN A 120 1.52 3.10 -12.07
N VAL A 121 2.09 2.48 -11.03
CA VAL A 121 3.51 2.14 -10.92
C VAL A 121 3.92 1.05 -11.91
N TRP A 122 2.97 0.19 -12.31
CA TRP A 122 3.19 -0.86 -13.32
C TRP A 122 2.82 -0.43 -14.75
N SER A 123 2.22 0.75 -14.95
CA SER A 123 1.87 1.26 -16.27
C SER A 123 3.10 1.76 -17.05
N PRO A 124 3.19 1.49 -18.38
CA PRO A 124 4.24 2.05 -19.24
C PRO A 124 4.31 3.59 -19.25
N ARG A 125 3.23 4.28 -18.85
CA ARG A 125 3.17 5.76 -18.78
C ARG A 125 3.99 6.33 -17.62
N ALA A 126 4.13 5.61 -16.51
CA ALA A 126 4.89 6.09 -15.35
C ALA A 126 6.40 6.22 -15.64
N ALA A 127 6.90 5.51 -16.65
CA ALA A 127 8.28 5.62 -17.13
C ALA A 127 8.52 6.88 -17.99
N ARG A 128 7.47 7.61 -18.41
CA ARG A 128 7.55 8.77 -19.31
C ARG A 128 7.47 10.13 -18.61
N THR A 129 7.13 10.19 -17.32
CA THR A 129 6.91 11.45 -16.57
C THR A 129 8.15 11.97 -15.83
N THR A 130 9.31 11.35 -16.04
CA THR A 130 10.61 11.75 -15.46
C THR A 130 11.65 12.05 -16.54
N GLY A 131 11.21 12.43 -17.73
CA GLY A 131 12.06 12.95 -18.81
C GLY A 131 12.11 14.46 -18.80
#